data_AF-A0A0Q4TU62-F1
#
_entry.id   AF-A0A0Q4TU62-F1
#
_cell.length_a   1.000
_cell.length_b   1.000
_cell.length_c   1.000
_cell.angle_alpha   90.00
_cell.angle_beta   90.00
_cell.angle_gamma   90.00
#
_symmetry.space_group_name_H-M   'P 1'
#
loop_
_entity.id
_entity.type
_entity.pdbx_description
1 polymer ?
#
loop_
_entity_poly.entity_id
_entity_poly.type
_entity_poly.pdbx_seq_one_letter_code
_entity_poly.pdbx_strand_id
1 'polypeptide(L)'
;MFVPLSIPSPSAAWQYFDVTAWLNSTFGASLPGSLRIHAYAICILVGIVAAVIITNHRLNRQGAEKGIVIDVAIWAVIFGIAGGRLFHVITHPADYFSSPDQYIHVLFVWEGGLAIYGALLLGAVGVWLGCRFTGLRFTVFADALAPGLLVAQAFGRLGNWFNHELFGMPTDLPWGLEIESTNAAYPTGLPEGTLFHPTFLYEIVWMLAGVAILLLLEKKAPMQWGRSLAFYLVWYGIGRAWFESIRTDPSLLFFGIRTNVWMSFFAVVLGIVLFVVAARRHTGTVPGPYVPGRAPSERASAVDSDDTYTENDEPELVTVGASDDNTDRSPRP
;
A
#
# COMPACT_ATOMS: atom_id res chain seq x y z
N MET A 1 -21.94 -4.37 -34.99
CA MET A 1 -21.74 -5.79 -35.31
C MET A 1 -21.47 -6.49 -33.99
N PHE A 2 -22.34 -7.41 -33.55
CA PHE A 2 -22.12 -8.14 -32.29
C PHE A 2 -20.96 -9.12 -32.51
N VAL A 3 -19.81 -8.90 -31.88
CA VAL A 3 -18.70 -9.86 -31.89
C VAL A 3 -18.93 -10.78 -30.70
N PRO A 4 -19.26 -12.06 -30.88
CA PRO A 4 -19.80 -12.91 -29.80
C PRO A 4 -18.85 -13.18 -28.61
N LEU A 5 -17.63 -12.67 -28.65
CA LEU A 5 -16.59 -12.83 -27.62
C LEU A 5 -16.07 -11.48 -27.09
N SER A 6 -16.59 -10.34 -27.56
CA SER A 6 -16.14 -9.03 -27.10
C SER A 6 -16.47 -8.84 -25.63
N ILE A 7 -15.66 -8.03 -24.96
CA ILE A 7 -15.84 -7.74 -23.54
C ILE A 7 -16.69 -6.47 -23.45
N PRO A 8 -17.92 -6.55 -22.93
CA PRO A 8 -18.74 -5.36 -22.75
C PRO A 8 -18.16 -4.50 -21.62
N SER A 9 -18.28 -3.19 -21.77
CA SER A 9 -18.12 -2.28 -20.63
C SER A 9 -19.38 -2.29 -19.76
N PRO A 10 -19.26 -2.15 -18.43
CA PRO A 10 -20.42 -2.04 -17.55
C PRO A 10 -21.31 -0.85 -17.95
N SER A 11 -22.60 -0.89 -17.61
CA SER A 11 -23.41 0.31 -17.80
C SER A 11 -23.00 1.43 -16.85
N ALA A 12 -23.33 2.69 -17.19
CA ALA A 12 -23.03 3.86 -16.34
C ALA A 12 -23.52 3.73 -14.88
N ALA A 13 -24.56 2.93 -14.63
CA ALA A 13 -25.06 2.63 -13.28
C ALA A 13 -24.05 1.90 -12.38
N TRP A 14 -23.05 1.25 -12.97
CA TRP A 14 -21.98 0.56 -12.25
C TRP A 14 -20.76 1.46 -11.99
N GLN A 15 -20.72 2.68 -12.53
CA GLN A 15 -19.58 3.59 -12.34
C GLN A 15 -19.56 4.21 -10.94
N TYR A 16 -20.73 4.46 -10.36
CA TYR A 16 -20.86 5.02 -9.03
C TYR A 16 -22.17 4.62 -8.36
N PHE A 17 -22.13 4.60 -7.04
CA PHE A 17 -23.30 4.48 -6.18
C PHE A 17 -23.65 5.87 -5.61
N ASP A 18 -24.84 6.39 -5.91
CA ASP A 18 -25.32 7.66 -5.37
C ASP A 18 -25.96 7.44 -3.99
N VAL A 19 -25.17 7.70 -2.95
CA VAL A 19 -25.56 7.50 -1.55
C VAL A 19 -26.67 8.47 -1.16
N THR A 20 -26.63 9.71 -1.64
CA THR A 20 -27.65 10.71 -1.31
C THR A 20 -28.99 10.34 -1.93
N ALA A 21 -29.00 9.91 -3.19
CA ALA A 21 -30.22 9.41 -3.84
C ALA A 21 -30.78 8.17 -3.13
N TRP A 22 -29.90 7.23 -2.74
CA TRP A 22 -30.32 6.06 -1.97
C TRP A 22 -30.91 6.43 -0.60
N LEU A 23 -30.27 7.33 0.16
CA LEU A 23 -30.78 7.80 1.45
C LEU A 23 -32.13 8.51 1.31
N ASN A 24 -32.25 9.41 0.33
CA ASN A 24 -33.48 10.17 0.08
C ASN A 24 -34.63 9.22 -0.30
N SER A 25 -34.37 8.22 -1.15
CA SER A 25 -35.38 7.24 -1.57
C SER A 25 -35.75 6.23 -0.48
N THR A 26 -34.79 5.80 0.35
CA THR A 26 -35.00 4.76 1.37
C THR A 26 -35.65 5.32 2.64
N PHE A 27 -35.24 6.51 3.08
CA PHE A 27 -35.68 7.10 4.35
C PHE A 27 -36.62 8.30 4.18
N GLY A 28 -36.98 8.66 2.94
CA GLY A 28 -37.80 9.85 2.67
C GLY A 28 -37.09 11.16 3.04
N ALA A 29 -35.76 11.14 3.12
CA ALA A 29 -34.96 12.31 3.46
C ALA A 29 -34.85 13.27 2.26
N SER A 30 -34.53 14.54 2.53
CA SER A 30 -34.24 15.57 1.51
C SER A 30 -32.86 16.18 1.76
N LEU A 31 -31.85 15.30 1.81
CA LEU A 31 -30.47 15.74 2.00
C LEU A 31 -30.00 16.56 0.78
N PRO A 32 -29.47 17.78 0.98
CA PRO A 32 -28.91 18.57 -0.11
C PRO A 32 -27.56 18.00 -0.57
N GLY A 33 -27.25 18.14 -1.87
CA GLY A 33 -26.00 17.68 -2.49
C GLY A 33 -26.09 16.28 -3.12
N SER A 34 -24.97 15.79 -3.66
CA SER A 34 -24.84 14.43 -4.21
C SER A 34 -23.53 13.83 -3.73
N LEU A 35 -23.62 12.81 -2.89
CA LEU A 35 -22.50 12.00 -2.45
C LEU A 35 -22.43 10.73 -3.30
N ARG A 36 -21.45 10.67 -4.20
CA ARG A 36 -21.23 9.53 -5.10
C ARG A 36 -19.98 8.77 -4.69
N ILE A 37 -20.13 7.47 -4.48
CA ILE A 37 -19.01 6.56 -4.26
C ILE A 37 -18.72 5.87 -5.58
N HIS A 38 -17.55 6.17 -6.17
CA HIS A 38 -17.14 5.58 -7.44
C HIS A 38 -16.71 4.13 -7.27
N ALA A 39 -17.12 3.25 -8.18
CA ALA A 39 -16.72 1.84 -8.19
C ALA A 39 -15.19 1.69 -8.26
N TYR A 40 -14.51 2.55 -9.02
CA TYR A 40 -13.05 2.65 -9.04
C TYR A 40 -12.43 2.79 -7.64
N ALA A 41 -12.99 3.68 -6.80
CA ALA A 41 -12.50 3.89 -5.44
C ALA A 41 -12.73 2.64 -4.56
N ILE A 42 -13.88 1.97 -4.74
CA ILE A 42 -14.19 0.71 -4.07
C ILE A 42 -13.17 -0.37 -4.47
N CYS A 43 -12.88 -0.53 -5.76
CA CYS A 43 -11.89 -1.48 -6.25
C CYS A 43 -10.50 -1.21 -5.62
N ILE A 44 -10.04 0.04 -5.61
CA ILE A 44 -8.78 0.40 -4.95
C ILE A 44 -8.81 0.03 -3.46
N LEU A 45 -9.88 0.34 -2.74
CA LEU A 45 -10.00 0.03 -1.32
C LEU A 45 -9.94 -1.48 -1.06
N VAL A 46 -10.64 -2.27 -1.87
CA VAL A 46 -10.56 -3.74 -1.82
C VAL A 46 -9.13 -4.22 -2.09
N GLY A 47 -8.43 -3.62 -3.06
CA GLY A 47 -7.03 -3.90 -3.34
C GLY A 47 -6.10 -3.61 -2.16
N ILE A 48 -6.28 -2.47 -1.49
CA ILE A 48 -5.53 -2.10 -0.28
C ILE A 48 -5.79 -3.11 0.84
N VAL A 49 -7.06 -3.44 1.11
CA VAL A 49 -7.44 -4.42 2.13
C VAL A 49 -6.83 -5.79 1.82
N ALA A 50 -6.88 -6.24 0.57
CA ALA A 50 -6.25 -7.48 0.14
C ALA A 50 -4.73 -7.46 0.37
N ALA A 51 -4.04 -6.37 0.00
CA ALA A 51 -2.61 -6.22 0.23
C ALA A 51 -2.27 -6.25 1.73
N VAL A 52 -3.04 -5.59 2.57
CA VAL A 52 -2.87 -5.59 4.03
C VAL A 52 -3.05 -7.00 4.60
N ILE A 53 -4.10 -7.73 4.19
CA ILE A 53 -4.35 -9.11 4.65
C ILE A 53 -3.21 -10.04 4.24
N ILE A 54 -2.78 -9.98 2.97
CA ILE A 54 -1.68 -10.80 2.44
C ILE A 54 -0.38 -10.49 3.20
N THR A 55 -0.06 -9.21 3.37
CA THR A 55 1.16 -8.76 4.05
C THR A 55 1.15 -9.19 5.51
N ASN A 56 0.04 -8.97 6.23
CA ASN A 56 -0.12 -9.39 7.63
C ASN A 56 0.07 -10.90 7.77
N HIS A 57 -0.59 -11.69 6.92
CA HIS A 57 -0.46 -13.14 6.96
C HIS A 57 0.99 -13.59 6.77
N ARG A 58 1.72 -12.99 5.83
CA ARG A 58 3.12 -13.31 5.54
C ARG A 58 4.08 -12.85 6.64
N LEU A 59 3.80 -11.72 7.29
CA LEU A 59 4.55 -11.23 8.45
C LEU A 59 4.33 -12.12 9.68
N ASN A 60 3.09 -12.50 9.96
CA ASN A 60 2.74 -13.38 11.08
C ASN A 60 3.42 -14.75 10.96
N ARG A 61 3.50 -15.30 9.74
CA ARG A 61 4.24 -16.55 9.48
C ARG A 61 5.74 -16.45 9.73
N GLN A 62 6.29 -15.24 9.75
CA GLN A 62 7.68 -14.95 10.10
C GLN A 62 7.85 -14.59 11.58
N GLY A 63 6.78 -14.65 12.39
CA GLY A 63 6.82 -14.35 13.83
C GLY A 63 6.63 -12.88 14.18
N ALA A 64 6.14 -12.05 13.25
CA ALA A 64 5.75 -10.68 13.57
C ALA A 64 4.41 -10.67 14.32
N GLU A 65 4.19 -9.61 15.10
CA GLU A 65 2.94 -9.37 15.82
C GLU A 65 1.75 -9.17 14.86
N LYS A 66 0.60 -9.73 15.21
CA LYS A 66 -0.62 -9.60 14.41
C LYS A 66 -1.07 -8.15 14.37
N GLY A 67 -1.33 -7.62 13.17
CA GLY A 67 -1.86 -6.27 13.01
C GLY A 67 -0.80 -5.19 12.91
N ILE A 68 0.48 -5.50 13.14
CA ILE A 68 1.61 -4.56 13.01
C ILE A 68 1.71 -3.91 11.63
N VAL A 69 1.13 -4.56 10.60
CA VAL A 69 1.03 -3.99 9.25
C VAL A 69 0.24 -2.68 9.24
N ILE A 70 -0.75 -2.53 10.12
CA ILE A 70 -1.60 -1.34 10.20
C ILE A 70 -0.79 -0.16 10.72
N ASP A 71 0.05 -0.38 11.73
CA ASP A 71 0.95 0.64 12.27
C ASP A 71 1.87 1.19 11.18
N VAL A 72 2.38 0.33 10.29
CA VAL A 72 3.19 0.75 9.13
C VAL A 72 2.33 1.42 8.05
N ALA A 73 1.13 0.90 7.78
CA ALA A 73 0.23 1.41 6.76
C ALA A 73 -0.25 2.84 7.05
N ILE A 74 -0.48 3.20 8.33
CA ILE A 74 -0.84 4.56 8.75
C ILE A 74 0.22 5.56 8.28
N TRP A 75 1.50 5.26 8.53
CA TRP A 75 2.59 6.12 8.08
C TRP A 75 2.70 6.17 6.55
N ALA A 76 2.49 5.05 5.87
CA ALA A 76 2.49 5.01 4.40
C ALA A 76 1.38 5.90 3.79
N VAL A 77 0.18 5.88 4.36
CA VAL A 77 -0.95 6.70 3.89
C VAL A 77 -0.71 8.18 4.16
N ILE A 78 -0.30 8.56 5.37
CA ILE A 78 -0.03 9.96 5.73
C ILE A 78 1.03 10.56 4.80
N PHE A 79 2.17 9.90 4.66
CA PHE A 79 3.25 10.38 3.81
C PHE A 79 2.91 10.28 2.32
N GLY A 80 2.12 9.29 1.91
CA GLY A 80 1.64 9.16 0.53
C GLY A 80 0.72 10.31 0.13
N ILE A 81 -0.25 10.67 0.97
CA ILE A 81 -1.13 11.82 0.72
C ILE A 81 -0.30 13.12 0.69
N ALA A 82 0.55 13.33 1.70
CA ALA A 82 1.41 14.51 1.78
C ALA A 82 2.34 14.63 0.56
N GLY A 83 2.98 13.53 0.15
CA GLY A 83 3.87 13.51 -1.01
C GLY A 83 3.15 13.71 -2.32
N GLY A 84 1.98 13.09 -2.49
CA GLY A 84 1.14 13.29 -3.66
C GLY A 84 0.75 14.75 -3.83
N ARG A 85 0.39 15.40 -2.71
CA ARG A 85 0.04 16.82 -2.72
C ARG A 85 1.25 17.70 -3.02
N LEU A 86 2.36 17.47 -2.31
CA LEU A 86 3.60 18.23 -2.49
C LEU A 86 4.09 18.18 -3.94
N PHE A 87 4.12 16.98 -4.53
CA PHE A 87 4.61 16.82 -5.91
C PHE A 87 3.67 17.45 -6.93
N HIS A 88 2.35 17.41 -6.70
CA HIS A 88 1.39 18.10 -7.55
C HIS A 88 1.59 19.63 -7.51
N VAL A 89 1.76 20.21 -6.32
CA VAL A 89 2.02 21.64 -6.14
C VAL A 89 3.32 22.08 -6.80
N ILE A 90 4.38 21.25 -6.71
CA ILE A 90 5.67 21.53 -7.36
C ILE A 90 5.56 21.50 -8.89
N THR A 91 4.73 20.61 -9.43
CA THR A 91 4.58 20.44 -10.89
C THR A 91 3.56 21.40 -11.50
N HIS A 92 2.64 21.95 -10.69
CA HIS A 92 1.61 22.88 -11.11
C HIS A 92 1.63 24.16 -10.26
N PRO A 93 2.76 24.89 -10.22
CA PRO A 93 2.89 26.05 -9.33
C PRO A 93 1.92 27.18 -9.69
N ALA A 94 1.51 27.29 -10.97
CA ALA A 94 0.57 28.30 -11.42
C ALA A 94 -0.80 28.18 -10.74
N ASP A 95 -1.24 26.96 -10.41
CA ASP A 95 -2.56 26.71 -9.79
C ASP A 95 -2.64 27.21 -8.35
N TYR A 96 -1.48 27.44 -7.70
CA TYR A 96 -1.39 27.78 -6.29
C TYR A 96 -0.78 29.15 -6.04
N PHE A 97 0.13 29.60 -6.91
CA PHE A 97 0.93 30.80 -6.68
C PHE A 97 0.57 31.97 -7.61
N SER A 98 -0.52 31.87 -8.38
CA SER A 98 -0.94 32.96 -9.27
C SER A 98 -1.55 34.15 -8.53
N SER A 99 -2.14 33.92 -7.35
CA SER A 99 -2.70 34.98 -6.51
C SER A 99 -2.65 34.61 -5.01
N PRO A 100 -2.54 35.58 -4.09
CA PRO A 100 -2.34 35.31 -2.65
C PRO A 100 -3.46 34.50 -1.97
N ASP A 101 -4.67 34.59 -2.49
CA ASP A 101 -5.84 33.83 -2.03
C ASP A 101 -5.71 32.32 -2.31
N GLN A 102 -4.89 31.92 -3.28
CA GLN A 102 -4.71 30.52 -3.67
C GLN A 102 -3.69 29.77 -2.80
N TYR A 103 -2.85 30.47 -2.02
CA TYR A 103 -1.76 29.82 -1.27
C TYR A 103 -2.25 28.77 -0.28
N ILE A 104 -3.40 29.01 0.35
CA ILE A 104 -3.97 28.09 1.34
C ILE A 104 -4.44 26.78 0.71
N HIS A 105 -4.81 26.82 -0.59
CA HIS A 105 -5.29 25.65 -1.32
C HIS A 105 -4.23 24.57 -1.40
N VAL A 106 -2.93 24.87 -1.27
CA VAL A 106 -1.86 23.87 -1.17
C VAL A 106 -2.16 22.79 -0.13
N LEU A 107 -2.88 23.11 0.95
CA LEU A 107 -3.23 22.17 2.03
C LEU A 107 -4.52 21.37 1.77
N PHE A 108 -5.34 21.77 0.80
CA PHE A 108 -6.67 21.22 0.58
C PHE A 108 -6.62 19.95 -0.29
N VAL A 109 -6.21 18.85 0.32
CA VAL A 109 -6.09 17.53 -0.35
C VAL A 109 -7.43 16.97 -0.86
N TRP A 110 -8.55 17.48 -0.36
CA TRP A 110 -9.90 17.10 -0.80
C TRP A 110 -10.34 17.77 -2.11
N GLU A 111 -9.61 18.79 -2.58
CA GLU A 111 -9.85 19.42 -3.89
C GLU A 111 -9.28 18.60 -5.06
N GLY A 112 -8.67 17.45 -4.77
CA GLY A 112 -7.95 16.63 -5.75
C GLY A 112 -6.47 17.01 -5.85
N GLY A 113 -5.87 16.79 -7.02
CA GLY A 113 -4.47 17.18 -7.23
C GLY A 113 -3.47 16.39 -6.38
N LEU A 114 -3.51 15.06 -6.47
CA LEU A 114 -2.53 14.17 -5.84
C LEU A 114 -1.72 13.48 -6.94
N ALA A 115 -0.45 13.85 -7.07
CA ALA A 115 0.43 13.26 -8.07
C ALA A 115 0.98 11.90 -7.60
N ILE A 116 0.74 10.86 -8.41
CA ILE A 116 1.07 9.47 -8.05
C ILE A 116 2.56 9.26 -7.73
N TYR A 117 3.47 9.97 -8.41
CA TYR A 117 4.91 9.84 -8.16
C TYR A 117 5.32 10.36 -6.78
N GLY A 118 4.75 11.50 -6.36
CA GLY A 118 4.96 12.02 -5.01
C GLY A 118 4.42 11.08 -3.95
N ALA A 119 3.24 10.51 -4.19
CA ALA A 119 2.61 9.57 -3.28
C ALA A 119 3.42 8.27 -3.14
N LEU A 120 3.98 7.75 -4.24
CA LEU A 120 4.81 6.54 -4.21
C LEU A 120 6.14 6.78 -3.47
N LEU A 121 6.82 7.89 -3.77
CA LEU A 121 8.13 8.21 -3.17
C LEU A 121 8.02 8.46 -1.67
N LEU A 122 7.15 9.38 -1.24
CA LEU A 122 7.00 9.63 0.19
C LEU A 122 6.22 8.52 0.90
N GLY A 123 5.30 7.83 0.23
CA GLY A 123 4.67 6.63 0.78
C GLY A 123 5.70 5.56 1.14
N ALA A 124 6.71 5.34 0.29
CA ALA A 124 7.83 4.43 0.61
C ALA A 124 8.66 4.91 1.82
N VAL A 125 8.85 6.23 1.96
CA VAL A 125 9.46 6.83 3.17
C VAL A 125 8.59 6.57 4.40
N GLY A 126 7.27 6.71 4.28
CA GLY A 126 6.30 6.39 5.33
C GLY A 126 6.39 4.92 5.77
N VAL A 127 6.47 3.99 4.82
CA VAL A 127 6.70 2.56 5.12
C VAL A 127 8.02 2.36 5.87
N TRP A 128 9.10 3.00 5.42
CA TRP A 128 10.41 2.91 6.08
C TRP A 128 10.38 3.46 7.52
N LEU A 129 9.74 4.61 7.74
CA LEU A 129 9.53 5.19 9.07
C LEU A 129 8.65 4.30 9.95
N GLY A 130 7.54 3.79 9.42
CA GLY A 130 6.67 2.85 10.14
C GLY A 130 7.43 1.60 10.58
N CYS A 131 8.26 1.02 9.71
CA CYS A 131 9.14 -0.08 10.08
C CYS A 131 10.13 0.33 11.17
N ARG A 132 10.70 1.54 11.09
CA ARG A 132 11.64 2.05 12.09
C ARG A 132 11.00 2.22 13.48
N PHE A 133 9.77 2.72 13.55
CA PHE A 133 9.05 2.93 14.80
C PHE A 133 8.60 1.61 15.44
N THR A 134 8.08 0.69 14.63
CA THR A 134 7.66 -0.65 15.08
C THR A 134 8.85 -1.56 15.42
N GLY A 135 10.03 -1.27 14.87
CA GLY A 135 11.22 -2.11 14.99
C GLY A 135 11.28 -3.26 13.99
N LEU A 136 10.37 -3.27 13.00
CA LEU A 136 10.42 -4.23 11.90
C LEU A 136 11.61 -3.95 10.98
N ARG A 137 12.20 -5.02 10.46
CA ARG A 137 13.17 -4.94 9.36
C ARG A 137 12.42 -4.55 8.09
N PHE A 138 12.81 -3.41 7.51
CA PHE A 138 12.22 -2.91 6.28
C PHE A 138 12.22 -3.95 5.15
N THR A 139 13.30 -4.72 4.99
CA THR A 139 13.39 -5.76 3.95
C THR A 139 12.38 -6.88 4.14
N VAL A 140 12.11 -7.28 5.40
CA VAL A 140 11.10 -8.31 5.71
C VAL A 140 9.70 -7.79 5.38
N PHE A 141 9.41 -6.54 5.76
CA PHE A 141 8.15 -5.91 5.43
C PHE A 141 7.97 -5.77 3.91
N ALA A 142 8.99 -5.28 3.20
CA ALA A 142 8.99 -5.12 1.76
C ALA A 142 8.76 -6.45 1.02
N ASP A 143 9.42 -7.53 1.45
CA ASP A 143 9.24 -8.85 0.84
C ASP A 143 7.86 -9.45 1.14
N ALA A 144 7.32 -9.22 2.35
CA ALA A 144 5.96 -9.63 2.70
C ALA A 144 4.90 -8.85 1.90
N LEU A 145 5.16 -7.57 1.61
CA LEU A 145 4.27 -6.66 0.90
C LEU A 145 4.22 -6.92 -0.62
N ALA A 146 5.32 -7.36 -1.23
CA ALA A 146 5.45 -7.44 -2.69
C ALA A 146 4.32 -8.20 -3.43
N PRO A 147 3.86 -9.39 -2.98
CA PRO A 147 2.69 -10.04 -3.60
C PRO A 147 1.40 -9.22 -3.43
N GLY A 148 1.25 -8.56 -2.28
CA GLY A 148 0.11 -7.69 -2.00
C GLY A 148 0.04 -6.49 -2.94
N LEU A 149 1.19 -5.91 -3.34
CA LEU A 149 1.23 -4.81 -4.31
C LEU A 149 0.66 -5.22 -5.67
N LEU A 150 1.05 -6.39 -6.18
CA LEU A 150 0.53 -6.91 -7.45
C LEU A 150 -0.98 -7.13 -7.39
N VAL A 151 -1.48 -7.70 -6.28
CA VAL A 151 -2.92 -7.90 -6.08
C VAL A 151 -3.66 -6.57 -6.00
N ALA A 152 -3.14 -5.59 -5.25
CA ALA A 152 -3.73 -4.26 -5.17
C ALA A 152 -3.79 -3.57 -6.55
N GLN A 153 -2.74 -3.71 -7.36
CA GLN A 153 -2.70 -3.18 -8.71
C GLN A 153 -3.73 -3.86 -9.62
N ALA A 154 -3.92 -5.18 -9.52
CA ALA A 154 -4.95 -5.89 -10.26
C ALA A 154 -6.36 -5.33 -9.97
N PHE A 155 -6.66 -5.08 -8.69
CA PHE A 155 -7.92 -4.41 -8.32
C PHE A 155 -8.01 -2.98 -8.84
N GLY A 156 -6.92 -2.20 -8.83
CA GLY A 156 -6.90 -0.88 -9.44
C GLY A 156 -7.25 -0.91 -10.93
N ARG A 157 -6.77 -1.93 -11.66
CA ARG A 157 -7.11 -2.16 -13.08
C ARG A 157 -8.55 -2.56 -13.29
N LEU A 158 -9.11 -3.37 -12.39
CA LEU A 158 -10.54 -3.66 -12.41
C LEU A 158 -11.37 -2.37 -12.27
N GLY A 159 -10.91 -1.42 -11.47
CA GLY A 159 -11.52 -0.09 -11.40
C GLY A 159 -11.51 0.65 -12.74
N ASN A 160 -10.43 0.58 -13.53
CA ASN A 160 -10.36 1.23 -14.84
C ASN A 160 -11.39 0.64 -15.82
N TRP A 161 -11.73 -0.64 -15.69
CA TRP A 161 -12.81 -1.25 -16.47
C TRP A 161 -14.18 -0.69 -16.11
N PHE A 162 -14.46 -0.41 -14.83
CA PHE A 162 -15.69 0.31 -14.45
C PHE A 162 -15.69 1.75 -14.95
N ASN A 163 -14.55 2.45 -14.94
CA ASN A 163 -14.45 3.84 -15.41
C ASN A 163 -14.39 4.00 -16.94
N HIS A 164 -14.27 2.91 -17.69
CA HIS A 164 -14.13 2.90 -19.14
C HIS A 164 -12.92 3.74 -19.60
N GLU A 165 -11.79 3.59 -18.91
CA GLU A 165 -10.58 4.38 -19.14
C GLU A 165 -9.34 3.51 -19.36
N LEU A 166 -8.29 4.14 -19.90
CA LEU A 166 -6.95 3.56 -20.06
C LEU A 166 -6.88 2.27 -20.91
N PHE A 167 -7.83 2.10 -21.83
CA PHE A 167 -7.86 1.03 -22.83
C PHE A 167 -6.78 1.22 -23.91
N GLY A 168 -6.55 0.17 -24.71
CA GLY A 168 -5.49 0.15 -25.72
C GLY A 168 -5.93 0.62 -27.09
N MET A 169 -5.06 0.41 -28.09
CA MET A 169 -5.33 0.71 -29.49
C MET A 169 -6.54 -0.09 -30.05
N PRO A 170 -7.15 0.38 -31.15
CA PRO A 170 -8.17 -0.38 -31.87
C PRO A 170 -7.72 -1.80 -32.21
N THR A 171 -8.63 -2.76 -32.15
CA THR A 171 -8.33 -4.17 -32.37
C THR A 171 -9.50 -4.90 -33.01
N ASP A 172 -9.21 -5.88 -33.85
CA ASP A 172 -10.20 -6.80 -34.44
C ASP A 172 -10.25 -8.15 -33.71
N LEU A 173 -9.55 -8.27 -32.58
CA LEU A 173 -9.50 -9.50 -31.80
C LEU A 173 -10.87 -9.83 -31.19
N PRO A 174 -11.20 -11.12 -31.05
CA PRO A 174 -12.52 -11.53 -30.59
C PRO A 174 -12.82 -11.09 -29.16
N TRP A 175 -11.81 -10.87 -28.31
CA TRP A 175 -11.94 -10.35 -26.94
C TRP A 175 -11.74 -8.83 -26.83
N GLY A 176 -11.95 -8.09 -27.93
CA GLY A 176 -11.88 -6.63 -27.92
C GLY A 176 -12.86 -6.02 -26.91
N LEU A 177 -12.45 -4.95 -26.25
CA LEU A 177 -13.23 -4.17 -25.29
C LEU A 177 -14.16 -3.21 -26.02
N GLU A 178 -15.43 -3.24 -25.67
CA GLU A 178 -16.42 -2.28 -26.13
C GLU A 178 -16.34 -1.01 -25.28
N ILE A 179 -16.24 0.15 -25.92
CA ILE A 179 -16.30 1.47 -25.26
C ILE A 179 -17.33 2.31 -26.00
N GLU A 180 -18.15 3.06 -25.27
CA GLU A 180 -19.14 3.92 -25.90
C GLU A 180 -18.46 5.04 -26.69
N SER A 181 -18.96 5.36 -27.88
CA SER A 181 -18.45 6.48 -28.69
C SER A 181 -18.67 7.85 -28.02
N THR A 182 -19.56 7.92 -27.02
CA THR A 182 -19.81 9.11 -26.18
C THR A 182 -18.78 9.30 -25.07
N ASN A 183 -17.91 8.32 -24.82
CA ASN A 183 -16.88 8.40 -23.80
C ASN A 183 -15.82 9.44 -24.18
N ALA A 184 -15.44 10.31 -23.24
CA ALA A 184 -14.46 11.36 -23.48
C ALA A 184 -13.05 10.83 -23.84
N ALA A 185 -12.71 9.61 -23.42
CA ALA A 185 -11.47 8.93 -23.77
C ALA A 185 -11.53 8.23 -25.14
N TYR A 186 -12.69 8.16 -25.79
CA TYR A 186 -12.84 7.56 -27.12
C TYR A 186 -12.09 8.40 -28.17
N PRO A 187 -11.14 7.83 -28.93
CA PRO A 187 -10.37 8.60 -29.89
C PRO A 187 -11.26 9.22 -30.99
N THR A 188 -11.06 10.51 -31.24
CA THR A 188 -11.82 11.26 -32.24
C THR A 188 -11.57 10.72 -33.65
N GLY A 189 -12.65 10.59 -34.44
CA GLY A 189 -12.58 10.13 -35.83
C GLY A 189 -12.66 8.61 -36.04
N LEU A 190 -12.79 7.81 -34.97
CA LEU A 190 -13.06 6.38 -35.08
C LEU A 190 -14.57 6.09 -35.21
N PRO A 191 -14.97 5.08 -36.00
CA PRO A 191 -16.38 4.72 -36.17
C PRO A 191 -16.97 4.14 -34.88
N GLU A 192 -18.27 4.30 -34.66
CA GLU A 192 -18.98 3.69 -33.54
C GLU A 192 -18.87 2.15 -33.59
N GLY A 193 -18.70 1.53 -32.42
CA GLY A 193 -18.52 0.08 -32.30
C GLY A 193 -17.09 -0.40 -32.58
N THR A 194 -16.11 0.50 -32.67
CA THR A 194 -14.69 0.11 -32.67
C THR A 194 -14.35 -0.59 -31.36
N LEU A 195 -13.68 -1.75 -31.46
CA LEU A 195 -13.20 -2.48 -30.29
C LEU A 195 -11.76 -2.07 -29.96
N PHE A 196 -11.41 -2.11 -28.68
CA PHE A 196 -10.09 -1.73 -28.19
C PHE A 196 -9.41 -2.88 -27.46
N HIS A 197 -8.08 -2.88 -27.37
CA HIS A 197 -7.39 -3.84 -26.52
C HIS A 197 -7.79 -3.65 -25.04
N PRO A 198 -8.32 -4.67 -24.33
CA PRO A 198 -8.63 -4.63 -22.91
C PRO A 198 -7.36 -4.65 -22.05
N THR A 199 -6.63 -3.54 -22.03
CA THR A 199 -5.40 -3.36 -21.23
C THR A 199 -5.64 -3.66 -19.75
N PHE A 200 -6.80 -3.30 -19.18
CA PHE A 200 -7.14 -3.64 -17.80
C PHE A 200 -7.02 -5.14 -17.53
N LEU A 201 -7.53 -5.97 -18.45
CA LEU A 201 -7.54 -7.43 -18.32
C LEU A 201 -6.13 -7.97 -18.51
N TYR A 202 -5.41 -7.48 -19.51
CA TYR A 202 -4.02 -7.90 -19.73
C TYR A 202 -3.13 -7.58 -18.52
N GLU A 203 -3.31 -6.40 -17.93
CA GLU A 203 -2.59 -5.99 -16.73
C GLU A 203 -3.00 -6.82 -15.50
N ILE A 204 -4.29 -7.13 -15.30
CA ILE A 204 -4.73 -8.05 -14.23
C ILE A 204 -4.06 -9.41 -14.36
N VAL A 205 -4.10 -10.00 -15.56
CA VAL A 205 -3.47 -11.29 -15.84
C VAL A 205 -1.97 -11.23 -15.58
N TRP A 206 -1.30 -10.14 -16.02
CA TRP A 206 0.12 -9.93 -15.77
C TRP A 206 0.45 -9.84 -14.27
N MET A 207 -0.35 -9.12 -13.49
CA MET A 207 -0.12 -9.00 -12.04
C MET A 207 -0.32 -10.34 -11.32
N LEU A 208 -1.40 -11.07 -11.66
CA LEU A 208 -1.67 -12.38 -11.07
C LEU A 208 -0.62 -13.43 -11.47
N ALA A 209 -0.15 -13.39 -12.72
CA ALA A 209 0.99 -14.20 -13.17
C ALA A 209 2.26 -13.85 -12.39
N GLY A 210 2.51 -12.57 -12.12
CA GLY A 210 3.61 -12.12 -11.27
C GLY A 210 3.54 -12.68 -9.85
N VAL A 211 2.35 -12.68 -9.24
CA VAL A 211 2.12 -13.30 -7.93
C VAL A 211 2.43 -14.80 -7.99
N ALA A 212 1.86 -15.51 -8.96
CA ALA A 212 2.08 -16.95 -9.12
C ALA A 212 3.58 -17.28 -9.30
N ILE A 213 4.27 -16.55 -10.17
CA ILE A 213 5.70 -16.74 -10.42
C ILE A 213 6.52 -16.44 -9.16
N LEU A 214 6.24 -15.34 -8.46
CA LEU A 214 6.94 -15.01 -7.22
C LEU A 214 6.78 -16.13 -6.18
N LEU A 215 5.57 -16.64 -5.98
CA LEU A 215 5.31 -17.75 -5.06
C LEU A 215 5.98 -19.06 -5.50
N LEU A 216 6.09 -19.33 -6.80
CA LEU A 216 6.82 -20.48 -7.33
C LEU A 216 8.34 -20.34 -7.14
N LEU A 217 8.88 -19.13 -7.27
CA LEU A 217 10.29 -18.84 -7.00
C LEU A 217 10.60 -19.00 -5.51
N GLU A 218 9.71 -18.54 -4.62
CA GLU A 218 9.83 -18.70 -3.16
C GLU A 218 9.91 -20.17 -2.71
N LYS A 219 9.29 -21.10 -3.47
CA LYS A 219 9.41 -22.55 -3.20
C LYS A 219 10.80 -23.10 -3.54
N LYS A 220 11.50 -22.48 -4.49
CA LYS A 220 12.81 -22.95 -4.96
C LYS A 220 13.96 -22.30 -4.20
N ALA A 221 13.82 -21.04 -3.83
CA ALA A 221 14.83 -20.29 -3.10
C ALA A 221 14.18 -19.24 -2.18
N PRO A 222 14.76 -18.97 -1.00
CA PRO A 222 14.25 -17.92 -0.12
C PRO A 222 14.38 -16.55 -0.78
N MET A 223 13.25 -15.95 -1.14
CA MET A 223 13.15 -14.57 -1.63
C MET A 223 13.11 -13.62 -0.42
N GLN A 224 14.26 -13.43 0.20
CA GLN A 224 14.45 -12.63 1.41
C GLN A 224 15.39 -11.45 1.14
N TRP A 225 15.55 -10.57 2.12
CA TRP A 225 16.45 -9.40 2.07
C TRP A 225 16.07 -8.36 1.00
N GLY A 226 14.78 -8.22 0.68
CA GLY A 226 14.27 -7.29 -0.32
C GLY A 226 14.19 -7.88 -1.73
N ARG A 227 14.47 -9.19 -1.91
CA ARG A 227 14.46 -9.85 -3.22
C ARG A 227 13.06 -9.98 -3.81
N SER A 228 12.01 -10.13 -3.00
CA SER A 228 10.63 -10.16 -3.48
C SER A 228 10.18 -8.77 -3.95
N LEU A 229 10.58 -7.70 -3.23
CA LEU A 229 10.35 -6.32 -3.70
C LEU A 229 11.12 -6.05 -5.00
N ALA A 230 12.37 -6.49 -5.08
CA ALA A 230 13.18 -6.36 -6.29
C ALA A 230 12.55 -7.06 -7.49
N PHE A 231 12.05 -8.29 -7.31
CA PHE A 231 11.27 -9.00 -8.32
C PHE A 231 10.04 -8.19 -8.75
N TYR A 232 9.27 -7.67 -7.79
CA TYR A 232 8.10 -6.83 -8.08
C TYR A 232 8.46 -5.63 -8.96
N LEU A 233 9.53 -4.91 -8.66
CA LEU A 233 9.95 -3.74 -9.45
C LEU A 233 10.31 -4.12 -10.89
N VAL A 234 11.01 -5.23 -11.09
CA VAL A 234 11.34 -5.74 -12.43
C VAL A 234 10.07 -6.18 -13.16
N TRP A 235 9.23 -6.98 -12.52
CA TRP A 235 8.01 -7.53 -13.10
C TRP A 235 7.02 -6.43 -13.50
N TYR A 236 6.78 -5.48 -12.59
CA TYR A 236 5.94 -4.32 -12.84
C TYR A 236 6.52 -3.45 -13.95
N GLY A 237 7.82 -3.14 -13.92
CA GLY A 237 8.46 -2.30 -14.93
C GLY A 237 8.40 -2.91 -16.33
N ILE A 238 8.62 -4.22 -16.47
CA ILE A 238 8.48 -4.90 -17.77
C ILE A 238 7.04 -4.80 -18.29
N GLY A 239 6.06 -5.16 -17.45
CA GLY A 239 4.65 -5.06 -17.83
C GLY A 239 4.25 -3.63 -18.18
N ARG A 240 4.66 -2.65 -17.37
CA ARG A 240 4.34 -1.24 -17.58
C ARG A 240 4.90 -0.72 -18.89
N ALA A 241 6.16 -1.05 -19.22
CA ALA A 241 6.76 -0.67 -20.51
C ALA A 241 6.00 -1.27 -21.70
N TRP A 242 5.58 -2.54 -21.59
CA TRP A 242 4.79 -3.22 -22.62
C TRP A 242 3.40 -2.60 -22.80
N PHE A 243 2.59 -2.51 -21.74
CA PHE A 243 1.21 -2.04 -21.84
C PHE A 243 1.10 -0.55 -22.14
N GLU A 244 2.06 0.27 -21.70
CA GLU A 244 2.10 1.69 -22.06
C GLU A 244 2.32 1.92 -23.56
N SER A 245 2.96 0.98 -24.27
CA SER A 245 3.11 1.06 -25.73
C SER A 245 1.81 0.78 -26.49
N ILE A 246 0.84 0.11 -25.84
CA ILE A 246 -0.45 -0.26 -26.44
C ILE A 246 -1.51 0.81 -26.16
N ARG A 247 -1.24 1.74 -25.24
CA ARG A 247 -2.22 2.72 -24.74
C ARG A 247 -2.46 3.88 -25.70
N THR A 248 -3.71 4.33 -25.73
CA THR A 248 -4.20 5.43 -26.58
C THR A 248 -4.28 6.77 -25.86
N ASP A 249 -4.19 6.79 -24.52
CA ASP A 249 -4.29 8.04 -23.75
C ASP A 249 -3.14 9.01 -24.06
N PRO A 250 -3.39 10.33 -24.01
CA PRO A 250 -2.34 11.34 -24.14
C PRO A 250 -1.38 11.25 -22.96
N SER A 251 -0.08 11.31 -23.25
CA SER A 251 0.97 11.19 -22.24
C SER A 251 2.13 12.13 -22.55
N LEU A 252 2.79 12.61 -21.49
CA LEU A 252 3.95 13.48 -21.64
C LEU A 252 5.11 12.68 -22.23
N LEU A 253 5.65 13.18 -23.35
CA LEU A 253 6.79 12.58 -24.04
C LEU A 253 8.08 13.25 -23.58
N PHE A 254 9.07 12.43 -23.23
CA PHE A 254 10.44 12.84 -22.95
C PHE A 254 11.37 12.07 -23.90
N PHE A 255 12.12 12.79 -24.74
CA PHE A 255 12.87 12.22 -25.86
C PHE A 255 12.04 11.30 -26.78
N GLY A 256 10.79 11.68 -27.06
CA GLY A 256 9.89 10.91 -27.92
C GLY A 256 9.30 9.64 -27.28
N ILE A 257 9.61 9.36 -26.01
CA ILE A 257 9.11 8.21 -25.26
C ILE A 257 8.23 8.71 -24.10
N ARG A 258 7.10 8.03 -23.85
CA ARG A 258 6.20 8.33 -22.73
C ARG A 258 6.95 8.28 -21.39
N THR A 259 6.76 9.25 -20.51
CA THR A 259 7.43 9.33 -19.19
C THR A 259 7.23 8.08 -18.33
N ASN A 260 6.06 7.45 -18.43
CA ASN A 260 5.77 6.20 -17.73
C ASN A 260 6.70 5.04 -18.14
N VAL A 261 7.18 5.03 -19.39
CA VAL A 261 8.15 4.03 -19.88
C VAL A 261 9.53 4.30 -19.29
N TRP A 262 9.94 5.57 -19.17
CA TRP A 262 11.18 5.93 -18.46
C TRP A 262 11.17 5.48 -17.00
N MET A 263 10.05 5.69 -16.31
CA MET A 263 9.87 5.20 -14.94
C MET A 263 9.90 3.67 -14.86
N SER A 264 9.41 2.99 -15.90
CA SER A 264 9.48 1.53 -16.01
C SER A 264 10.92 1.05 -16.14
N PHE A 265 11.74 1.70 -16.98
CA PHE A 265 13.16 1.39 -17.08
C PHE A 265 13.88 1.63 -15.75
N PHE A 266 13.61 2.76 -15.09
CA PHE A 266 14.16 3.03 -13.77
C PHE A 266 13.78 1.94 -12.75
N ALA A 267 12.52 1.53 -12.70
CA ALA A 267 12.05 0.46 -11.82
C ALA A 267 12.76 -0.88 -12.09
N VAL A 268 12.93 -1.25 -13.37
CA VAL A 268 13.65 -2.48 -13.75
C VAL A 268 15.11 -2.42 -13.31
N VAL A 269 15.81 -1.34 -13.61
CA VAL A 269 17.23 -1.17 -13.23
C VAL A 269 17.37 -1.20 -11.71
N LEU A 270 16.54 -0.46 -10.98
CA LEU A 270 16.54 -0.45 -9.52
C LEU A 270 16.28 -1.84 -8.95
N GLY A 271 15.28 -2.56 -9.48
CA GLY A 271 14.97 -3.92 -9.08
C GLY A 271 16.14 -4.88 -9.29
N ILE A 272 16.80 -4.84 -10.46
CA ILE A 272 17.99 -5.66 -10.73
C ILE A 272 19.12 -5.34 -9.75
N VAL A 273 19.41 -4.05 -9.52
CA VAL A 273 20.45 -3.62 -8.59
C VAL A 273 20.15 -4.11 -7.17
N LEU A 274 18.92 -3.91 -6.68
CA LEU A 274 18.50 -4.39 -5.36
C LEU A 274 18.62 -5.91 -5.24
N PHE A 275 18.21 -6.65 -6.27
CA PHE A 275 18.32 -8.11 -6.29
C PHE A 275 19.78 -8.56 -6.21
N VAL A 276 20.66 -8.01 -7.04
CA VAL A 276 22.09 -8.37 -7.08
C VAL A 276 22.80 -7.99 -5.78
N VAL A 277 22.51 -6.80 -5.23
CA VAL A 277 23.09 -6.36 -3.95
C VAL A 277 22.62 -7.27 -2.81
N ALA A 278 21.33 -7.60 -2.74
CA ALA A 278 20.79 -8.53 -1.75
C ALA A 278 21.35 -9.96 -1.92
N ALA A 279 21.59 -10.40 -3.16
CA ALA A 279 22.24 -11.68 -3.46
C ALA A 279 23.68 -11.74 -2.95
N ARG A 280 24.44 -10.66 -3.10
CA ARG A 280 25.87 -10.59 -2.74
C ARG A 280 26.12 -10.32 -1.26
N ARG A 281 25.31 -9.44 -0.64
CA ARG A 281 25.53 -9.02 0.76
C ARG A 281 24.90 -9.97 1.79
N HIS A 282 23.89 -10.73 1.39
CA HIS A 282 23.12 -11.56 2.31
C HIS A 282 22.96 -12.99 1.76
N THR A 283 23.94 -13.84 2.05
CA THR A 283 23.94 -15.27 1.67
C THR A 283 23.18 -16.14 2.68
N GLY A 284 23.02 -15.68 3.92
CA GLY A 284 22.26 -16.37 4.97
C GLY A 284 20.77 -16.01 5.00
N THR A 285 20.02 -16.75 5.79
CA THR A 285 18.60 -16.49 6.06
C THR A 285 18.42 -15.26 6.94
N VAL A 286 17.30 -14.56 6.77
CA VAL A 286 16.91 -13.48 7.68
C VAL A 286 16.68 -14.05 9.09
N PRO A 287 17.32 -13.50 10.15
CA PRO A 287 17.18 -14.05 11.51
C PRO A 287 15.77 -13.95 12.10
N GLY A 288 14.99 -12.96 11.66
CA GLY A 288 13.64 -12.71 12.14
C GLY A 288 13.09 -11.37 11.63
N PRO A 289 11.82 -11.05 11.95
CA PRO A 289 11.13 -9.89 11.40
C PRO A 289 11.56 -8.57 12.06
N TYR A 290 12.14 -8.62 13.26
CA TYR A 290 12.57 -7.44 14.01
C TYR A 290 14.09 -7.21 13.91
N VAL A 291 14.51 -5.96 14.05
CA VAL A 291 15.91 -5.63 14.34
C VAL A 291 16.29 -6.07 15.77
N PRO A 292 17.57 -6.36 16.07
CA PRO A 292 17.99 -6.83 17.39
C PRO A 292 17.59 -5.85 18.50
N GLY A 293 17.09 -6.36 19.63
CA GLY A 293 16.65 -5.57 20.78
C GLY A 293 15.26 -4.93 20.61
N ARG A 294 14.55 -5.21 19.52
CA ARG A 294 13.22 -4.63 19.24
C ARG A 294 12.10 -5.65 19.21
N ALA A 295 12.39 -6.95 19.34
CA ALA A 295 11.36 -7.97 19.42
C ALA A 295 10.53 -7.80 20.70
N PRO A 296 9.21 -8.10 20.69
CA PRO A 296 8.36 -7.97 21.87
C PRO A 296 8.86 -8.75 23.09
N SER A 297 9.37 -9.96 22.90
CA SER A 297 9.93 -10.80 23.98
C SER A 297 11.17 -10.19 24.62
N GLU A 298 12.02 -9.53 23.83
CA GLU A 298 13.24 -8.86 24.32
C GLU A 298 12.92 -7.56 25.08
N ARG A 299 11.84 -6.87 24.70
CA ARG A 299 11.35 -5.69 25.45
C ARG A 299 10.76 -6.09 26.79
N ALA A 300 9.99 -7.17 26.84
CA ALA A 300 9.41 -7.66 28.09
C ALA A 300 10.50 -8.06 29.11
N SER A 301 11.56 -8.74 28.66
CA SER A 301 12.72 -9.08 29.51
C SER A 301 13.57 -7.89 29.93
N ALA A 302 13.49 -6.75 29.25
CA ALA A 302 14.23 -5.53 29.59
C ALA A 302 13.46 -4.62 30.56
N VAL A 303 12.19 -4.94 30.85
CA VAL A 303 11.31 -4.19 31.77
C VAL A 303 11.03 -5.00 33.04
N ASP A 304 11.73 -6.13 33.25
CA ASP A 304 11.81 -6.79 34.56
C ASP A 304 12.69 -5.93 35.46
N SER A 305 12.11 -4.84 35.99
CA SER A 305 12.69 -4.11 37.11
C SER A 305 12.61 -5.02 38.32
N ASP A 306 13.75 -5.26 38.97
CA ASP A 306 13.90 -5.96 40.25
C ASP A 306 13.04 -5.40 41.41
N ASP A 307 12.17 -4.42 41.16
CA ASP A 307 11.23 -3.85 42.12
C ASP A 307 9.99 -4.76 42.28
N THR A 308 10.22 -5.97 42.80
CA THR A 308 9.17 -6.71 43.50
C THR A 308 8.91 -5.96 44.80
N TYR A 309 7.94 -5.04 44.82
CA TYR A 309 7.40 -4.52 46.07
C TYR A 309 6.70 -5.67 46.79
N THR A 310 7.42 -6.35 47.69
CA THR A 310 6.81 -7.21 48.70
C THR A 310 6.13 -6.30 49.72
N GLU A 311 4.81 -6.15 49.65
CA GLU A 311 4.00 -5.68 50.78
C GLU A 311 4.07 -6.73 51.90
N ASN A 312 5.11 -6.67 52.74
CA ASN A 312 5.20 -7.42 53.99
C ASN A 312 6.11 -6.66 54.96
N ASP A 313 5.71 -5.46 55.35
CA ASP A 313 6.23 -4.83 56.57
C ASP A 313 5.04 -4.67 57.55
N GLU A 314 4.79 -5.71 58.35
CA GLU A 314 4.07 -5.51 59.60
C GLU A 314 4.98 -4.69 60.55
N PRO A 315 4.49 -3.61 61.16
CA PRO A 315 5.32 -2.80 62.04
C PRO A 315 5.59 -3.54 63.36
N GLU A 316 6.87 -3.85 63.59
CA GLU A 316 7.41 -4.28 64.89
C GLU A 316 7.05 -3.25 65.97
N LEU A 317 6.19 -3.66 66.92
CA LEU A 317 5.88 -2.91 68.13
C LEU A 317 7.12 -2.84 69.03
N VAL A 318 7.80 -1.70 69.00
CA VAL A 318 8.87 -1.34 69.94
C VAL A 318 8.27 -1.18 71.34
N THR A 319 8.50 -2.14 72.22
CA THR A 319 8.23 -2.01 73.65
C THR A 319 9.34 -1.20 74.32
N VAL A 320 9.00 0.00 74.78
CA VAL A 320 9.87 0.89 75.55
C VAL A 320 10.03 0.33 76.96
N GLY A 321 11.27 0.07 77.36
CA GLY A 321 11.62 -0.42 78.70
C GLY A 321 11.43 0.64 79.79
N ALA A 322 10.94 0.19 80.95
CA ALA A 322 11.02 0.89 82.21
C ALA A 322 11.76 0.01 83.24
N SER A 323 12.91 0.53 83.65
CA SER A 323 13.68 0.39 84.91
C SER A 323 13.35 -0.69 85.96
N ASP A 324 14.46 -1.23 86.47
CA ASP A 324 14.73 -1.72 87.84
C ASP A 324 14.06 -3.03 88.31
N ASP A 325 14.85 -4.08 88.54
CA ASP A 325 15.47 -4.32 89.85
C ASP A 325 16.26 -5.67 89.86
N ASN A 326 17.49 -5.52 90.34
CA ASN A 326 18.41 -6.41 91.06
C ASN A 326 18.10 -7.91 91.33
N THR A 327 19.22 -8.66 91.47
CA THR A 327 19.43 -9.99 92.10
C THR A 327 18.98 -11.22 91.30
N ASP A 328 19.57 -12.41 91.34
CA ASP A 328 20.83 -13.02 91.80
C ASP A 328 20.70 -14.51 91.34
N ARG A 329 21.83 -15.21 91.15
CA ARG A 329 21.98 -16.69 91.08
C ARG A 329 21.76 -17.44 89.76
N SER A 330 22.90 -17.86 89.22
CA SER A 330 23.19 -19.14 88.52
C SER A 330 22.77 -20.41 89.32
N PRO A 331 22.94 -21.66 88.81
CA PRO A 331 22.70 -22.24 87.47
C PRO A 331 22.03 -23.65 87.46
N ARG A 332 21.50 -24.07 86.29
CA ARG A 332 21.32 -25.46 85.75
C ARG A 332 20.32 -26.43 86.43
N PRO A 333 19.88 -27.52 85.75
CA PRO A 333 20.19 -28.01 84.40
C PRO A 333 19.16 -27.72 83.31
#